data_AF-A0A957H736-F1
#
_entry.id   AF-A0A957H736-F1
#
_cell.length_a   1.000
_cell.length_b   1.000
_cell.length_c   1.000
_cell.angle_alpha   90.00
_cell.angle_beta   90.00
_cell.angle_gamma   90.00
#
_symmetry.space_group_name_H-M   'P 1'
#
loop_
_entity.id
_entity.type
_entity.pdbx_description
1 polymer ?
#
loop_
_entity_poly.entity_id
_entity_poly.type
_entity_poly.pdbx_seq_one_letter_code
_entity_poly.pdbx_strand_id
1 'polypeptide(L)'
;MTPVNGLYLLPAIERCIEAFQWLAQEVIQADGQAVVMYTDKFDRQEPQAIIALFQTARQKEYAEVEEQARAVEALLAGEPDDDALARAQDELGKLQRRYREIADIDYFDSLERGQVQARLQSIRQQLMPEHAPPPEIAAVRLDDFQSRRWVTRPQPHVD
;
A
#
# COMPACT_ATOMS: atom_id res chain seq x y z
N MET A 1 -22.41 -22.22 25.55
CA MET A 1 -21.49 -21.62 24.55
C MET A 1 -21.30 -20.17 24.94
N THR A 2 -20.11 -19.79 25.38
CA THR A 2 -19.77 -18.37 25.60
C THR A 2 -19.70 -17.71 24.22
N PRO A 3 -20.44 -16.62 23.96
CA PRO A 3 -20.27 -15.88 22.72
C PRO A 3 -18.83 -15.37 22.66
N VAL A 4 -18.21 -15.50 21.49
CA VAL A 4 -16.92 -14.88 21.22
C VAL A 4 -17.17 -13.38 21.13
N ASN A 5 -17.08 -12.70 22.26
CA ASN A 5 -17.27 -11.25 22.33
C ASN A 5 -16.01 -10.57 21.77
N GLY A 6 -16.10 -10.04 20.56
CA GLY A 6 -15.11 -9.11 20.02
C GLY A 6 -15.56 -7.67 20.26
N LEU A 7 -14.75 -6.88 20.97
CA LEU A 7 -14.88 -5.42 20.97
C LEU A 7 -13.87 -4.89 19.95
N TYR A 8 -14.37 -4.17 18.95
CA TYR A 8 -13.55 -3.51 17.95
C TYR A 8 -13.69 -2.00 18.10
N LEU A 9 -12.60 -1.30 17.82
CA LEU A 9 -12.54 0.15 17.91
C LEU A 9 -11.85 0.66 16.67
N LEU A 10 -12.46 1.67 16.04
CA LEU A 10 -11.88 2.42 14.93
C LEU A 10 -12.12 3.92 15.18
N PRO A 11 -11.30 4.80 14.61
CA PRO A 11 -11.55 6.23 14.63
C PRO A 11 -12.88 6.56 13.95
N ALA A 12 -13.57 7.58 14.46
CA ALA A 12 -14.86 8.03 13.93
C ALA A 12 -14.70 8.84 12.63
N ILE A 13 -14.16 8.21 11.59
CA ILE A 13 -14.08 8.74 10.22
C ILE A 13 -15.09 8.03 9.32
N GLU A 14 -15.55 8.70 8.27
CA GLU A 14 -16.64 8.25 7.38
C GLU A 14 -16.47 6.79 6.91
N ARG A 15 -15.30 6.46 6.35
CA ARG A 15 -14.99 5.10 5.88
C ARG A 15 -15.10 4.03 6.99
N CYS A 16 -14.64 4.34 8.21
CA CYS A 16 -14.69 3.39 9.32
C CYS A 16 -16.11 3.20 9.85
N ILE A 17 -16.88 4.28 9.87
CA ILE A 17 -18.29 4.28 10.24
C ILE A 17 -19.08 3.40 9.28
N GLU A 18 -18.91 3.62 7.98
CA GLU A 18 -19.54 2.81 6.94
C GLU A 18 -19.15 1.35 7.11
N ALA A 19 -17.86 1.04 7.23
CA ALA A 19 -17.38 -0.33 7.41
C ALA A 19 -18.04 -1.04 8.61
N PHE A 20 -18.18 -0.36 9.75
CA PHE A 20 -18.87 -0.91 10.92
C PHE A 20 -20.38 -1.07 10.70
N GLN A 21 -21.03 -0.15 9.99
CA GLN A 21 -22.45 -0.28 9.67
C GLN A 21 -22.71 -1.48 8.75
N TRP A 22 -21.89 -1.65 7.70
CA TRP A 22 -21.94 -2.81 6.81
C TRP A 22 -21.70 -4.11 7.57
N LEU A 23 -20.65 -4.17 8.39
CA LEU A 23 -20.33 -5.37 9.19
C LEU A 23 -21.47 -5.71 10.18
N ALA A 24 -22.05 -4.71 10.84
CA ALA A 24 -23.17 -4.94 11.75
C ALA A 24 -24.39 -5.50 11.03
N GLN A 25 -24.68 -5.03 9.80
CA GLN A 25 -25.75 -5.58 8.97
C GLN A 25 -25.48 -7.03 8.59
N GLU A 26 -24.26 -7.38 8.17
CA GLU A 26 -23.89 -8.76 7.84
C GLU A 26 -24.05 -9.70 9.03
N VAL A 27 -23.62 -9.28 10.22
CA VAL A 27 -23.77 -10.06 11.45
C VAL A 27 -25.25 -10.30 11.77
N ILE A 28 -26.09 -9.26 11.67
CA ILE A 28 -27.53 -9.37 11.93
C ILE A 28 -28.22 -10.27 10.89
N GLN A 29 -27.84 -10.18 9.62
CA GLN A 29 -28.36 -11.04 8.55
C GLN A 29 -27.99 -12.52 8.74
N ALA A 30 -26.88 -12.79 9.43
CA ALA A 30 -26.44 -14.13 9.82
C ALA A 30 -27.03 -14.60 11.17
N ASP A 31 -28.16 -14.03 11.61
CA ASP A 31 -28.82 -14.28 12.90
C ASP A 31 -27.94 -13.98 14.14
N GLY A 32 -26.91 -13.15 13.98
CA GLY A 32 -26.04 -12.66 15.04
C GLY A 32 -26.55 -11.38 15.73
N GLN A 33 -25.75 -10.87 16.66
CA GLN A 33 -26.02 -9.61 17.36
C GLN A 33 -24.82 -8.67 17.23
N ALA A 34 -25.07 -7.42 16.85
CA ALA A 34 -24.06 -6.37 16.74
C ALA A 34 -24.62 -5.03 17.24
N VAL A 35 -23.75 -4.22 17.86
CA VAL A 35 -24.06 -2.84 18.27
C VAL A 35 -22.89 -1.96 17.86
N VAL A 36 -23.19 -0.87 17.15
CA VAL A 36 -22.21 0.17 16.79
C VAL A 36 -22.47 1.39 17.68
N MET A 37 -21.43 1.88 18.35
CA MET A 37 -21.51 3.03 19.26
C MET A 37 -20.44 4.05 18.90
N TYR A 38 -20.78 5.32 19.11
CA TYR A 38 -19.82 6.43 19.09
C TYR A 38 -19.48 6.81 20.51
N THR A 39 -18.20 7.03 20.78
CA THR A 39 -17.76 7.58 22.06
C THR A 39 -16.52 8.44 21.88
N ASP A 40 -16.48 9.55 22.60
CA ASP A 40 -15.34 10.44 22.77
C ASP A 40 -14.67 10.28 24.14
N LYS A 41 -15.21 9.41 25.01
CA LYS A 41 -14.77 9.22 26.39
C LYS A 41 -14.66 7.74 26.76
N PHE A 42 -13.56 7.40 27.42
CA PHE A 42 -13.32 6.06 27.97
C PHE A 42 -13.03 6.21 29.46
N ASP A 43 -13.82 5.56 30.32
CA ASP A 43 -13.76 5.71 31.80
C ASP A 43 -12.38 5.41 32.42
N ARG A 44 -11.51 4.66 31.72
CA ARG A 44 -10.20 4.21 32.23
C ARG A 44 -9.01 4.54 31.32
N GLN A 45 -9.24 5.16 30.16
CA GLN A 45 -8.18 5.48 29.22
C GLN A 45 -8.34 6.89 28.69
N GLU A 46 -7.26 7.67 28.77
CA GLU A 46 -7.17 8.92 28.04
C GLU A 46 -7.22 8.61 26.53
N PRO A 47 -7.90 9.42 25.70
CA PRO A 47 -7.93 9.23 24.24
C PRO A 47 -6.54 9.01 23.63
N GLN A 48 -5.52 9.67 24.19
CA GLN A 48 -4.12 9.51 23.78
C GLN A 48 -3.59 8.09 23.96
N ALA A 49 -4.01 7.37 25.00
CA ALA A 49 -3.58 5.99 25.23
C ALA A 49 -4.13 5.06 24.15
N ILE A 50 -5.36 5.29 23.68
CA ILE A 50 -5.95 4.52 22.59
C ILE A 50 -5.24 4.83 21.27
N ILE A 51 -4.97 6.10 20.97
CA ILE A 51 -4.19 6.51 19.79
C ILE A 51 -2.82 5.83 19.79
N ALA A 52 -2.15 5.79 20.95
CA ALA A 52 -0.85 5.12 21.09
C ALA A 52 -0.92 3.62 20.77
N LEU A 53 -2.05 2.93 21.03
CA LEU A 53 -2.23 1.54 20.64
C LEU A 53 -2.26 1.37 19.11
N PHE A 54 -2.95 2.26 18.38
CA PHE A 54 -2.94 2.25 16.91
C PHE A 54 -1.53 2.50 16.38
N GLN A 55 -0.87 3.53 16.89
CA GLN A 55 0.48 3.89 16.46
C GLN A 55 1.48 2.75 16.74
N THR A 56 1.41 2.12 17.91
CA THR A 56 2.26 0.97 18.26
C THR A 56 2.03 -0.22 17.32
N ALA A 57 0.77 -0.50 16.97
CA ALA A 57 0.44 -1.55 16.01
C ALA A 57 1.02 -1.26 14.61
N ARG A 58 0.87 -0.01 14.11
CA ARG A 58 1.43 0.41 12.81
C ARG A 58 2.95 0.42 12.82
N GLN A 59 3.58 0.89 13.89
CA GLN A 59 5.04 0.87 14.07
C GLN A 59 5.60 -0.55 13.91
N LYS A 60 4.96 -1.56 14.51
CA LYS A 60 5.39 -2.95 14.38
C LYS A 60 5.32 -3.43 12.92
N GLU A 61 4.22 -3.16 12.24
CA GLU A 61 4.06 -3.58 10.83
C GLU A 61 5.04 -2.85 9.89
N TYR A 62 5.29 -1.57 10.14
CA TYR A 62 6.31 -0.83 9.39
C TYR A 62 7.72 -1.34 9.66
N ALA A 63 8.04 -1.77 10.89
CA ALA A 63 9.33 -2.37 11.21
C ALA A 63 9.56 -3.69 10.44
N GLU A 64 8.52 -4.50 10.23
CA GLU A 64 8.60 -5.71 9.40
C GLU A 64 8.90 -5.37 7.94
N VAL A 65 8.28 -4.31 7.39
CA VAL A 65 8.60 -3.81 6.03
C VAL A 65 10.03 -3.30 5.96
N GLU A 66 10.50 -2.59 6.99
CA GLU A 66 11.89 -2.13 7.05
C GLU A 66 12.91 -3.26 7.04
N GLU A 67 12.66 -4.33 7.79
CA GLU A 67 13.54 -5.50 7.85
C GLU A 67 13.64 -6.18 6.48
N GLN A 68 12.51 -6.39 5.82
CA GLN A 68 12.47 -6.96 4.48
C GLN A 68 13.11 -6.03 3.44
N ALA A 69 12.93 -4.71 3.57
CA ALA A 69 13.61 -3.73 2.71
C ALA A 69 15.13 -3.81 2.84
N ARG A 70 15.67 -4.01 4.05
CA ARG A 70 17.13 -4.22 4.24
C ARG A 70 17.62 -5.49 3.55
N ALA A 71 16.81 -6.55 3.52
CA ALA A 71 17.15 -7.75 2.77
C ALA A 71 17.22 -7.48 1.25
N VAL A 72 16.31 -6.64 0.72
CA VAL A 72 16.38 -6.21 -0.69
C VAL A 72 17.61 -5.35 -0.95
N GLU A 73 17.94 -4.40 -0.07
CA GLU A 73 19.16 -3.60 -0.18
C GLU A 73 20.43 -4.48 -0.18
N ALA A 74 20.44 -5.55 0.62
CA ALA A 74 21.55 -6.51 0.63
C ALA A 74 21.69 -7.28 -0.69
N LEU A 75 20.59 -7.57 -1.40
CA LEU A 75 20.65 -8.16 -2.75
C LEU A 75 21.27 -7.21 -3.77
N LEU A 76 21.11 -5.91 -3.57
CA LEU A 76 21.61 -4.86 -4.46
C LEU A 76 23.02 -4.38 -4.09
N ALA A 77 23.62 -4.93 -3.04
CA ALA A 77 24.95 -4.54 -2.62
C ALA A 77 26.03 -5.05 -3.60
N GLY A 78 26.90 -4.15 -4.06
CA GLY A 78 28.01 -4.49 -4.96
C GLY A 78 27.58 -4.49 -6.43
N GLU A 79 27.95 -5.55 -7.17
CA GLU A 79 27.57 -5.76 -8.57
C GLU A 79 26.54 -6.91 -8.64
N PRO A 80 25.24 -6.62 -8.48
CA PRO A 80 24.20 -7.65 -8.54
C PRO A 80 24.09 -8.22 -9.96
N ASP A 81 23.89 -9.54 -10.05
CA ASP A 81 23.57 -10.19 -11.32
C ASP A 81 22.09 -9.99 -11.70
N ASP A 82 21.74 -10.40 -12.93
CA ASP A 82 20.38 -10.23 -13.46
C ASP A 82 19.31 -10.93 -12.60
N ASP A 83 19.66 -12.05 -11.95
CA ASP A 83 18.74 -12.81 -11.06
C ASP A 83 18.54 -12.06 -9.73
N ALA A 84 19.59 -11.49 -9.14
CA ALA A 84 19.50 -10.64 -7.96
C ALA A 84 18.67 -9.37 -8.24
N LEU A 85 18.86 -8.74 -9.42
CA LEU A 85 18.07 -7.59 -9.85
C LEU A 85 16.59 -7.94 -10.02
N ALA A 86 16.28 -9.06 -10.69
CA ALA A 86 14.90 -9.51 -10.88
C ALA A 86 14.21 -9.81 -9.54
N ARG A 87 14.89 -10.51 -8.62
CA ARG A 87 14.37 -10.79 -7.27
C ARG A 87 14.14 -9.51 -6.48
N ALA A 88 15.08 -8.57 -6.52
CA ALA A 88 14.94 -7.29 -5.84
C ALA A 88 13.75 -6.46 -6.37
N GLN A 89 13.49 -6.50 -7.70
CA GLN A 89 12.31 -5.86 -8.30
C GLN A 89 11.00 -6.50 -7.81
N ASP A 90 10.92 -7.84 -7.80
CA ASP A 90 9.75 -8.57 -7.33
C ASP A 90 9.46 -8.29 -5.85
N GLU A 91 10.49 -8.37 -4.99
CA GLU A 91 10.36 -8.09 -3.56
C GLU A 91 10.00 -6.64 -3.29
N LEU A 92 10.59 -5.68 -4.02
CA LEU A 92 10.19 -4.27 -3.93
C LEU A 92 8.69 -4.10 -4.27
N GLY A 93 8.19 -4.78 -5.29
CA GLY A 93 6.76 -4.75 -5.65
C GLY A 93 5.85 -5.27 -4.53
N LYS A 94 6.27 -6.34 -3.84
CA LYS A 94 5.57 -6.87 -2.65
C LYS A 94 5.61 -5.88 -1.49
N LEU A 95 6.76 -5.29 -1.21
CA LEU A 95 6.91 -4.30 -0.13
C LEU A 95 6.08 -3.04 -0.39
N GLN A 96 6.03 -2.55 -1.63
CA GLN A 96 5.19 -1.41 -1.99
C GLN A 96 3.69 -1.72 -1.85
N ARG A 97 3.26 -2.96 -2.08
CA ARG A 97 1.89 -3.38 -1.81
C ARG A 97 1.62 -3.40 -0.30
N ARG A 98 2.48 -4.09 0.46
CA ARG A 98 2.35 -4.18 1.92
C ARG A 98 2.37 -2.81 2.60
N TYR A 99 3.26 -1.92 2.17
CA TYR A 99 3.31 -0.53 2.63
C TYR A 99 1.97 0.21 2.42
N ARG A 100 1.36 0.06 1.24
CA ARG A 100 0.06 0.69 0.93
C ARG A 100 -1.05 0.13 1.82
N GLU A 101 -1.10 -1.19 1.99
CA GLU A 101 -2.07 -1.83 2.88
C GLU A 101 -1.96 -1.31 4.33
N ILE A 102 -0.73 -1.16 4.85
CA ILE A 102 -0.50 -0.60 6.19
C ILE A 102 -0.91 0.88 6.22
N ALA A 103 -0.50 1.66 5.22
CA ALA A 103 -0.80 3.09 5.14
C ALA A 103 -2.31 3.37 5.02
N ASP A 104 -3.08 2.48 4.40
CA ASP A 104 -4.54 2.60 4.28
C ASP A 104 -5.23 2.50 5.65
N ILE A 105 -4.61 1.80 6.61
CA ILE A 105 -5.11 1.63 7.98
C ILE A 105 -4.27 2.35 9.03
N ASP A 106 -3.36 3.22 8.61
CA ASP A 106 -2.60 4.11 9.49
C ASP A 106 -3.38 5.41 9.70
N TYR A 107 -4.30 5.38 10.67
CA TYR A 107 -5.22 6.48 10.93
C TYR A 107 -4.61 7.67 11.68
N PHE A 108 -3.43 7.49 12.27
CA PHE A 108 -2.82 8.47 13.17
C PHE A 108 -1.37 8.80 12.78
N ASP A 109 -1.07 8.65 11.49
CA ASP A 109 0.18 9.01 10.82
C ASP A 109 1.43 8.64 11.64
N SER A 110 1.74 7.34 11.66
CA SER A 110 2.93 6.84 12.35
C SER A 110 4.21 7.46 11.75
N LEU A 111 5.19 7.76 12.61
CA LEU A 111 6.45 8.39 12.20
C LEU A 111 7.25 7.52 11.21
N GLU A 112 7.10 6.22 11.32
CA GLU A 112 7.78 5.20 10.52
C GLU A 112 7.32 5.23 9.05
N ARG A 113 6.08 5.69 8.78
CA ARG A 113 5.51 5.75 7.44
C ARG A 113 6.41 6.49 6.45
N GLY A 114 6.94 7.65 6.86
CA GLY A 114 7.82 8.46 6.03
C GLY A 114 9.20 7.81 5.81
N GLN A 115 9.74 7.16 6.85
CA GLN A 115 11.04 6.49 6.79
C GLN A 115 10.99 5.29 5.85
N VAL A 116 9.96 4.46 5.97
CA VAL A 116 9.72 3.30 5.10
C VAL A 116 9.50 3.77 3.66
N GLN A 117 8.68 4.80 3.44
CA GLN A 117 8.44 5.35 2.11
C GLN A 117 9.74 5.80 1.45
N ALA A 118 10.59 6.55 2.17
CA ALA A 118 11.87 7.02 1.66
C ALA A 118 12.80 5.86 1.32
N ARG A 119 12.87 4.83 2.17
CA ARG A 119 13.69 3.63 1.91
C ARG A 119 13.21 2.88 0.65
N LEU A 120 11.91 2.64 0.51
CA LEU A 120 11.35 1.97 -0.68
C LEU A 120 11.59 2.78 -1.96
N GLN A 121 11.55 4.12 -1.89
CA GLN A 121 11.90 4.97 -3.03
C GLN A 121 13.39 4.90 -3.37
N SER A 122 14.27 4.84 -2.38
CA SER A 122 15.71 4.66 -2.60
C SER A 122 16.01 3.34 -3.32
N ILE A 123 15.44 2.22 -2.84
CA ILE A 123 15.58 0.90 -3.49
C ILE A 123 15.07 0.96 -4.92
N ARG A 124 13.90 1.59 -5.14
CA ARG A 124 13.33 1.77 -6.48
C ARG A 124 14.30 2.53 -7.40
N GLN A 125 14.94 3.59 -6.91
CA GLN A 125 15.89 4.37 -7.69
C GLN A 125 17.14 3.57 -8.07
N GLN A 126 17.66 2.74 -7.16
CA GLN A 126 18.80 1.85 -7.46
C GLN A 126 18.46 0.79 -8.53
N LEU A 127 17.21 0.32 -8.53
CA LEU A 127 16.71 -0.64 -9.52
C LEU A 127 16.33 -0.02 -10.86
N MET A 128 16.20 1.31 -10.94
CA MET A 128 16.03 1.96 -12.23
C MET A 128 17.38 1.95 -12.94
N PRO A 129 17.46 1.49 -14.20
CA PRO A 129 18.70 1.59 -14.94
C PRO A 129 19.14 3.06 -14.96
N GLU A 130 20.38 3.32 -14.54
CA GLU A 130 21.01 4.63 -14.69
C GLU A 130 20.88 5.05 -16.15
N HIS A 131 19.98 6.00 -16.42
CA HIS A 131 19.72 6.55 -17.74
C HIS A 131 19.77 5.48 -18.84
N ALA A 132 18.81 4.55 -18.87
CA ALA A 132 18.51 3.93 -20.16
C ALA A 132 18.30 5.11 -21.14
N PRO A 133 19.15 5.27 -22.17
CA PRO A 133 18.97 6.37 -23.10
C PRO A 133 17.52 6.27 -23.59
N PRO A 134 16.79 7.40 -23.66
CA PRO A 134 15.44 7.36 -24.22
C PRO A 134 15.53 6.56 -25.52
N PRO A 135 14.59 5.61 -25.75
CA PRO A 135 14.65 4.74 -26.91
C PRO A 135 14.94 5.62 -28.12
N GLU A 136 15.88 5.20 -28.96
CA GLU A 136 16.26 5.99 -30.12
C GLU A 136 15.05 6.09 -31.05
N ILE A 137 14.24 7.13 -30.87
CA ILE A 137 13.10 7.42 -31.72
C ILE A 137 13.73 7.94 -33.00
N ALA A 138 13.82 7.07 -34.01
CA ALA A 138 14.27 7.46 -35.33
C ALA A 138 13.48 8.71 -35.76
N ALA A 139 14.18 9.81 -36.00
CA ALA A 139 13.56 11.05 -36.44
C ALA A 139 12.96 10.82 -37.84
N VAL A 140 11.65 10.60 -37.88
CA VAL A 140 10.87 10.52 -39.12
C VAL A 140 10.41 11.92 -39.51
N ARG A 141 10.48 12.22 -40.80
CA ARG A 141 9.99 13.48 -41.37
C ARG A 141 8.48 13.42 -41.51
N LEU A 142 7.80 14.55 -41.40
CA LEU A 142 6.36 14.64 -41.69
C LEU A 142 6.03 14.13 -43.11
N ASP A 143 6.95 14.34 -44.06
CA ASP A 143 6.84 13.83 -45.43
C ASP A 143 6.75 12.30 -45.50
N ASP A 144 7.34 11.57 -44.54
CA ASP A 144 7.35 10.10 -44.50
C ASP A 144 5.95 9.51 -44.21
N PHE A 145 5.02 10.35 -43.74
CA PHE A 145 3.64 10.00 -43.45
C PHE A 145 2.65 10.49 -44.52
N GLN A 146 3.10 11.22 -45.55
CA GLN A 146 2.25 11.61 -46.67
C GLN A 146 1.90 10.36 -47.51
N SER A 147 0.62 10.25 -47.91
CA SER A 147 0.10 9.12 -48.71
C SER A 147 0.11 7.74 -48.05
N ARG A 148 0.38 7.64 -46.73
CA ARG A 148 0.19 6.40 -45.99
C ARG A 148 -1.29 6.17 -45.66
N ARG A 149 -1.75 4.92 -45.78
CA ARG A 149 -3.08 4.50 -45.33
C ARG A 149 -2.98 4.07 -43.86
N TRP A 150 -3.57 4.87 -42.98
CA TRP A 150 -3.70 4.52 -41.57
C TRP A 150 -4.67 3.35 -41.43
N VAL A 151 -4.23 2.26 -40.80
CA VAL A 151 -5.07 1.09 -40.52
C VAL A 151 -5.34 1.07 -39.03
N THR A 152 -6.60 1.27 -38.65
CA THR A 152 -7.06 1.02 -37.28
C THR A 152 -7.46 -0.45 -37.16
N ARG A 153 -7.07 -1.11 -36.06
CA ARG A 153 -7.55 -2.46 -35.76
C ARG A 153 -9.09 -2.42 -35.62
N PRO A 154 -9.85 -3.35 -36.24
CA PRO A 154 -11.28 -3.45 -35.95
C PRO A 154 -11.48 -3.82 -34.47
N GLN A 155 -12.37 -3.10 -33.78
CA GLN A 155 -12.66 -3.17 -32.33
C GLN A 155 -11.59 -2.58 -31.40
N PRO A 156 -11.41 -1.24 -31.38
CA PRO A 156 -10.70 -0.60 -30.26
C PRO A 156 -11.56 -0.71 -28.99
N HIS A 157 -11.06 -1.45 -27.99
CA HIS A 157 -11.62 -1.43 -26.64
C HIS A 157 -11.31 -0.07 -26.00
N VAL A 158 -12.31 0.55 -25.38
CA VAL A 158 -12.15 1.80 -24.61
C VAL A 158 -12.54 1.45 -23.18
N ASP A 159 -11.59 1.54 -22.25
CA ASP A 159 -11.83 1.51 -20.80
C ASP A 159 -12.20 2.91 -20.30
#